data_AF-A0A7C3A7V6-F1
#
_entry.id   AF-A0A7C3A7V6-F1
#
_cell.length_a   1.000
_cell.length_b   1.000
_cell.length_c   1.000
_cell.angle_alpha   90.00
_cell.angle_beta   90.00
_cell.angle_gamma   90.00
#
_symmetry.space_group_name_H-M   'P 1'
#
loop_
_entity.id
_entity.type
_entity.pdbx_description
1 polymer ?
#
loop_
_entity_poly.entity_id
_entity_poly.type
_entity_poly.pdbx_seq_one_letter_code
_entity_poly.pdbx_strand_id
1 'polypeptide(L)' 'MVHPLHEGSVLFLDQPSLEEAIRTVKDALRKERFLLVVGSCRVDYRGRASSTLGLGERVVVVKGDGSVLVH' A
#
# COMPACT_ATOMS: atom_id res chain seq x y z
N MET A 1 -0.64 15.45 -29.77
CA MET A 1 -0.91 14.01 -29.59
C MET A 1 -1.06 13.78 -28.10
N VAL A 2 -2.31 13.63 -27.64
CA VAL A 2 -2.59 13.32 -26.24
C VAL A 2 -2.35 11.81 -26.12
N HIS A 3 -1.31 11.41 -25.38
CA HIS A 3 -1.12 9.99 -25.07
C HIS A 3 -2.40 9.48 -24.40
N PRO A 4 -2.94 8.31 -24.78
CA PRO A 4 -4.09 7.75 -24.08
C PRO A 4 -3.69 7.57 -22.62
N LEU A 5 -4.49 8.09 -21.70
CA LEU A 5 -4.40 7.69 -20.30
C LEU A 5 -4.56 6.18 -20.30
N HIS A 6 -3.52 5.46 -19.88
CA HIS A 6 -3.55 4.02 -19.71
C HIS A 6 -4.85 3.64 -18.98
N GLU A 7 -5.66 2.74 -19.56
CA GLU A 7 -6.72 2.07 -18.81
C GLU A 7 -6.05 1.31 -17.67
N GLY A 8 -5.95 1.96 -16.52
CA GLY A 8 -5.36 1.38 -15.32
C GLY A 8 -6.25 0.23 -14.85
N SER A 9 -5.72 -1.00 -14.85
CA SER A 9 -6.41 -2.12 -14.22
C SER A 9 -6.28 -1.99 -12.70
N VAL A 10 -7.41 -1.99 -12.00
CA VAL A 10 -7.48 -2.03 -10.54
C VAL A 10 -7.75 -3.47 -10.10
N LEU A 11 -6.92 -4.00 -9.21
CA LEU A 11 -7.21 -5.23 -8.48
C LEU A 11 -7.75 -4.83 -7.11
N PHE A 12 -8.98 -5.25 -6.81
CA PHE A 12 -9.62 -5.01 -5.53
C PHE A 12 -9.85 -6.36 -4.83
N LEU A 13 -9.46 -6.44 -3.56
CA LEU A 13 -9.66 -7.59 -2.70
C LEU A 13 -10.32 -7.11 -1.40
N ASP A 14 -11.53 -7.58 -1.13
CA ASP A 14 -12.21 -7.35 0.14
C ASP A 14 -12.02 -8.55 1.06
N GLN A 15 -11.63 -8.30 2.31
CA GLN A 15 -11.31 -9.33 3.31
C GLN A 15 -10.48 -10.52 2.75
N PRO A 16 -9.33 -10.27 2.06
CA PRO A 16 -8.55 -11.36 1.49
C PRO A 16 -8.00 -12.29 2.57
N SER A 17 -7.77 -13.55 2.19
CA SER A 17 -6.95 -14.44 3.02
C SER A 17 -5.54 -13.86 3.17
N LEU A 18 -4.85 -14.27 4.24
CA LEU A 18 -3.46 -13.85 4.48
C LEU A 18 -2.55 -14.19 3.28
N GLU A 19 -2.76 -15.34 2.64
CA GLU A 19 -1.99 -15.78 1.48
C GLU A 19 -2.22 -14.87 0.27
N GLU A 20 -3.48 -14.53 -0.04
CA GLU A 20 -3.83 -13.61 -1.12
C GLU A 20 -3.28 -12.20 -0.89
N ALA A 21 -3.37 -11.72 0.35
CA ALA A 21 -2.83 -10.42 0.74
C ALA A 21 -1.30 -10.38 0.55
N ILE A 22 -0.57 -11.39 1.05
CA ILE A 22 0.89 -11.48 0.89
C ILE A 22 1.27 -11.53 -0.58
N ARG A 23 0.61 -12.39 -1.38
CA ARG A 23 0.88 -12.53 -2.80
C ARG A 23 0.69 -11.21 -3.52
N THR A 24 -0.43 -10.53 -3.27
CA THR A 24 -0.81 -9.28 -3.93
C THR A 24 0.11 -8.13 -3.56
N VAL A 25 0.43 -7.97 -2.26
CA VAL A 25 1.36 -6.94 -1.78
C VAL A 25 2.75 -7.15 -2.40
N LYS A 26 3.29 -8.37 -2.39
CA LYS A 26 4.59 -8.68 -3.00
C LYS A 26 4.62 -8.36 -4.50
N ASP A 27 3.58 -8.74 -5.23
CA ASP A 27 3.50 -8.48 -6.66
C ASP A 27 3.35 -6.98 -6.96
N ALA A 28 2.59 -6.24 -6.17
CA ALA A 28 2.43 -4.80 -6.32
C ALA A 28 3.76 -4.07 -6.10
N LEU A 29 4.50 -4.41 -5.03
CA LEU A 29 5.80 -3.83 -4.73
C LEU A 29 6.84 -4.16 -5.83
N ARG A 30 6.90 -5.41 -6.29
CA ARG A 30 7.82 -5.83 -7.37
C ARG A 30 7.56 -5.15 -8.70
N LYS A 31 6.31 -4.80 -8.97
CA LYS A 31 5.87 -4.18 -10.24
C LYS A 31 5.73 -2.66 -10.11
N GLU A 32 6.23 -2.07 -9.02
CA GLU A 32 6.15 -0.62 -8.73
C GLU A 32 4.72 -0.08 -8.90
N ARG A 33 3.72 -0.88 -8.52
CA ARG A 33 2.31 -0.50 -8.61
C ARG A 33 1.91 0.34 -7.41
N PHE A 34 0.94 1.22 -7.64
CA PHE A 34 0.24 1.89 -6.55
C PHE A 34 -0.52 0.85 -5.70
N LEU A 35 -0.19 0.77 -4.41
CA LEU A 35 -0.80 -0.15 -3.44
C LEU A 35 -1.55 0.65 -2.38
N LEU A 36 -2.80 0.27 -2.14
CA LEU A 36 -3.63 0.79 -1.06
C LEU A 36 -4.00 -0.37 -0.12
N VAL A 37 -3.69 -0.25 1.16
CA VAL A 37 -4.11 -1.20 2.20
C VAL A 37 -4.96 -0.45 3.22
N VAL A 38 -6.17 -0.94 3.48
CA VAL A 38 -7.09 -0.37 4.47
C VAL A 38 -7.32 -1.41 5.56
N GLY A 39 -7.07 -1.03 6.81
CA GLY A 39 -7.36 -1.88 7.96
C GLY A 39 -6.56 -1.52 9.20
N SER A 40 -6.75 -2.33 10.25
CA SER A 40 -6.05 -2.15 11.52
C SER A 40 -4.56 -2.50 11.41
N CYS A 41 -3.70 -1.57 11.80
CA CYS A 41 -2.27 -1.84 11.90
C CYS A 41 -1.63 -1.14 13.11
N ARG A 42 -0.32 -1.34 13.31
CA ARG A 42 0.52 -0.54 14.21
C ARG A 42 1.65 0.04 13.37
N VAL A 43 2.18 1.18 13.76
CA VAL A 43 3.31 1.82 13.05
C VAL A 43 4.47 1.99 14.01
N ASP A 44 5.64 1.49 13.61
CA ASP A 44 6.94 1.80 14.23
C ASP A 44 7.79 2.48 13.15
N TYR A 45 7.94 3.81 13.25
CA TYR A 45 8.77 4.59 12.34
C TYR A 45 10.14 4.87 12.99
N ARG A 46 11.21 4.58 12.25
CA ARG A 46 12.59 4.89 12.63
C ARG A 46 13.31 5.58 11.48
N GLY A 47 13.89 6.74 11.76
CA GLY A 47 14.62 7.54 10.78
C GLY A 47 15.19 8.82 11.41
N ARG A 48 14.97 9.97 10.76
CA ARG A 48 15.38 11.29 11.31
C ARG A 48 14.75 11.62 12.67
N ALA A 49 13.60 11.00 12.94
CA ALA A 49 12.95 10.94 14.24
C ALA A 49 12.54 9.48 14.51
N SER A 50 11.98 9.21 15.67
CA SER A 50 11.31 7.94 15.96
C SER A 50 9.93 8.22 16.52
N SER A 51 8.93 7.48 16.06
CA SER A 51 7.55 7.60 16.54
C SER A 51 6.83 6.27 16.41
N THR A 52 5.87 6.05 17.30
CA THR A 52 5.01 4.87 17.27
C THR A 52 3.55 5.29 17.26
N LEU A 53 2.73 4.54 16.53
CA LEU A 53 1.29 4.62 16.58
C LEU A 53 0.74 3.26 16.99
N GLY A 54 -0.11 3.25 18.02
CA GLY A 54 -0.77 2.04 18.54
C GLY A 54 -1.73 1.40 17.52
N LEU A 55 -2.48 0.38 17.93
CA LEU A 55 -3.45 -0.27 17.04
C LEU A 55 -4.54 0.72 16.59
N GLY A 56 -5.00 0.62 15.34
CA GLY A 56 -6.03 1.51 14.78
C GLY A 56 -6.17 1.37 13.27
N GLU A 57 -7.36 1.73 12.77
CA GLU A 57 -7.71 1.71 11.34
C GLU A 57 -6.95 2.80 10.60
N ARG A 58 -6.25 2.42 9.53
CA ARG A 58 -5.41 3.31 8.72
C ARG A 58 -5.54 2.99 7.24
N VAL A 59 -5.19 3.98 6.43
CA VAL A 59 -4.94 3.82 5.00
C VAL A 59 -3.44 3.88 4.78
N VAL A 60 -2.85 2.76 4.37
CA VAL A 60 -1.44 2.68 3.99
C VAL A 60 -1.34 2.74 2.48
N VAL A 61 -0.55 3.68 1.98
CA VAL A 61 -0.28 3.88 0.55
C VAL A 61 1.19 3.60 0.28
N VAL A 62 1.47 2.77 -0.72
CA VAL A 62 2.80 2.65 -1.33
C VAL A 62 2.71 3.07 -2.78
N LYS A 63 3.48 4.09 -3.15
CA LYS A 63 3.55 4.60 -4.53
C LYS A 63 4.63 3.87 -5.31
N GLY A 64 4.54 3.91 -6.64
CA GLY A 64 5.54 3.29 -7.53
C GLY A 64 6.94 3.89 -7.41
N ASP A 65 7.06 5.13 -6.91
CA ASP A 65 8.34 5.79 -6.61
C ASP A 65 8.96 5.37 -5.26
N GLY A 66 8.33 4.42 -4.55
CA GLY A 66 8.77 3.95 -3.23
C GLY A 66 8.32 4.80 -2.05
N SER A 67 7.57 5.89 -2.27
CA SER A 67 7.00 6.69 -1.18
C SER A 67 5.97 5.88 -0.41
N VAL A 68 6.04 5.94 0.93
CA VAL A 68 5.07 5.33 1.84
C VAL A 68 4.31 6.42 2.59
N LEU A 69 2.98 6.35 2.59
CA LEU A 69 2.12 7.21 3.39
C LEU A 69 1.29 6.34 4.32
N VAL A 70 1.17 6.79 5.57
CA VAL A 70 0.19 6.25 6.52
C VAL A 70 -0.74 7.39 6.86
N HIS A 71 -2.01 7.23 6.54
CA HIS A 71 -3.09 8.14 6.91
C HIS A 71 -3.94 7.50 8.01
#